data_AF-A0A9E2DN80-F1
#
_entry.id   AF-A0A9E2DN80-F1
#
_cell.length_a   1.000
_cell.length_b   1.000
_cell.length_c   1.000
_cell.angle_alpha   90.00
_cell.angle_beta   90.00
_cell.angle_gamma   90.00
#
_symmetry.space_group_name_H-M   'P 1'
#
loop_
_entity.id
_entity.type
_entity.pdbx_description
1 polymer ?
#
loop_
_entity_poly.entity_id
_entity_poly.type
_entity_poly.pdbx_seq_one_letter_code
_entity_poly.pdbx_strand_id
1 'polypeptide(L)'
;MKLSQPKENQIKDYIQHSLNHTNLELEARIVPGFYSNITREHFTNVIKRLKGLGFENIRSDNNETLDVTFESERNIRATIVGNEAINNYCVDNDFNKVKDKLIFMEKKRFSHKGADARPIDVRDFNFRVNLKEENNIKISSKRVQNIMVEGSHLNKFYRYKKRYSFLSQDKMFTFDLSLIKSSSKQEITIPAKQLAKKDVDNRKKKLVVKPRNDRRQFNDWWNSLESNKLVDLREDKFTKSLYFKNLEDSSTLENNVEYEIELECLTNSQSKSKMNKNQVYKSMIENLIIITQAIQRNEFILSESQIKSVKNDFNKLTSQNRFTDSIPLSVTLDYEKSVELDYEDYQNRANIRRNYCVTEKADGERDLLLINGRGNMYLLNRLGEVKDTNCISENYSNCLLDGEYVTKDKEGNNIRLYLVFDIYFSQGEDFRENIFMNKNKDSDEKTRHDEIKKLLKNINFKKGTGKTEFMMEKKNFLCGDEVSSDMKNIEKIRSLEEKVRNTGEGKNELRKLKKD
;
A
#
# COMPACT_ATOMS: atom_id res chain seq x y z
N MET A 1 10.94 -1.98 -12.38
CA MET A 1 11.56 -2.36 -11.09
C MET A 1 13.06 -2.50 -11.31
N LYS A 2 13.90 -1.65 -10.69
CA LYS A 2 15.37 -1.70 -10.87
C LYS A 2 16.01 -2.13 -9.57
N LEU A 3 16.63 -3.32 -9.57
CA LEU A 3 17.34 -3.84 -8.40
C LEU A 3 18.81 -3.40 -8.43
N SER A 4 19.47 -3.41 -7.28
CA SER A 4 20.92 -3.22 -7.23
C SER A 4 21.63 -4.44 -7.83
N GLN A 5 22.77 -4.22 -8.48
CA GLN A 5 23.54 -5.30 -9.11
C GLN A 5 23.85 -6.47 -8.16
N PRO A 6 24.22 -6.23 -6.88
CA PRO A 6 24.45 -7.33 -5.94
C PRO A 6 23.19 -8.17 -5.68
N LYS A 7 22.01 -7.53 -5.57
CA LYS A 7 20.74 -8.23 -5.33
C LYS A 7 20.30 -9.03 -6.55
N GLU A 8 20.43 -8.44 -7.73
CA GLU A 8 20.16 -9.14 -8.99
C GLU A 8 21.03 -10.38 -9.13
N ASN A 9 22.34 -10.27 -8.89
CA ASN A 9 23.26 -11.40 -8.98
C ASN A 9 22.88 -12.52 -7.98
N GLN A 10 22.56 -12.17 -6.73
CA GLN A 10 22.13 -13.14 -5.72
C GLN A 10 20.86 -13.89 -6.13
N ILE A 11 19.86 -13.19 -6.69
CA ILE A 11 18.61 -13.83 -7.15
C ILE A 11 18.90 -14.75 -8.34
N LYS A 12 19.73 -14.32 -9.29
CA LYS A 12 20.14 -15.14 -10.43
C LYS A 12 20.90 -16.40 -10.02
N ASP A 13 21.69 -16.34 -8.96
CA ASP A 13 22.36 -17.52 -8.41
C ASP A 13 21.35 -18.49 -7.78
N TYR A 14 20.34 -17.99 -7.07
CA TYR A 14 19.28 -18.83 -6.50
C TYR A 14 18.45 -19.51 -7.57
N ILE A 15 18.12 -18.78 -8.65
CA ILE A 15 17.49 -19.32 -9.86
C ILE A 15 18.35 -20.42 -10.46
N GLN A 16 19.67 -20.21 -10.61
CA GLN A 16 20.55 -21.23 -11.16
C GLN A 16 20.55 -22.50 -10.32
N HIS A 17 20.58 -22.37 -9.00
CA HIS A 17 20.50 -23.53 -8.10
C HIS A 17 19.16 -24.26 -8.23
N SER A 18 18.03 -23.55 -8.26
CA SER A 18 16.71 -24.16 -8.41
C SER A 18 16.49 -24.84 -9.77
N LEU A 19 17.15 -24.33 -10.83
CA LEU A 19 17.15 -24.99 -12.14
C LEU A 19 17.99 -26.27 -12.16
N ASN A 20 19.06 -26.34 -11.36
CA ASN A 20 19.97 -27.49 -11.34
C ASN A 20 19.51 -28.63 -10.43
N HIS A 21 18.64 -28.36 -9.45
CA HIS A 21 18.20 -29.34 -8.46
C HIS A 21 16.67 -29.48 -8.49
N THR A 22 16.16 -30.71 -8.42
CA THR A 22 14.71 -30.98 -8.52
C THR A 22 13.96 -30.83 -7.22
N ASN A 23 14.64 -30.94 -6.09
CA ASN A 23 14.08 -30.79 -4.75
C ASN A 23 14.22 -29.36 -4.21
N LEU A 24 14.68 -28.40 -5.02
CA LEU A 24 14.77 -27.00 -4.63
C LEU A 24 13.55 -26.22 -5.08
N GLU A 25 12.91 -25.57 -4.13
CA GLU A 25 11.80 -24.65 -4.34
C GLU A 25 12.29 -23.21 -4.21
N LEU A 26 12.02 -22.42 -5.25
CA LEU A 26 12.31 -20.99 -5.30
C LEU A 26 10.98 -20.23 -5.29
N GLU A 27 10.80 -19.37 -4.28
CA GLU A 27 9.61 -18.53 -4.13
C GLU A 27 10.01 -17.07 -3.88
N ALA A 28 9.22 -16.14 -4.41
CA ALA A 28 9.22 -14.76 -3.96
C ALA A 28 7.95 -14.44 -3.20
N ARG A 29 8.09 -14.09 -1.93
CA ARG A 29 6.99 -13.74 -1.04
C ARG A 29 6.88 -12.22 -0.88
N ILE A 30 5.68 -11.69 -0.98
CA ILE A 30 5.43 -10.27 -0.68
C ILE A 30 5.42 -10.06 0.84
N VAL A 31 6.20 -9.08 1.30
CA VAL A 31 6.36 -8.72 2.71
C VAL A 31 6.27 -7.19 2.87
N PRO A 32 5.06 -6.61 2.93
CA PRO A 32 4.86 -5.17 3.04
C PRO A 32 5.60 -4.58 4.24
N GLY A 33 6.42 -3.56 3.99
CA GLY A 33 7.19 -2.86 5.02
C GLY A 33 8.13 -3.74 5.85
N PHE A 34 8.27 -5.04 5.55
CA PHE A 34 8.93 -6.07 6.36
C PHE A 34 8.41 -6.23 7.80
N TYR A 35 7.35 -5.52 8.16
CA TYR A 35 6.74 -5.49 9.48
C TYR A 35 5.21 -5.39 9.44
N SER A 36 4.61 -5.16 8.25
CA SER A 36 3.16 -5.11 8.08
C SER A 36 2.64 -6.34 7.33
N ASN A 37 1.38 -6.67 7.59
CA ASN A 37 0.71 -7.80 6.98
C ASN A 37 0.06 -7.39 5.65
N ILE A 38 -0.13 -8.37 4.77
CA ILE A 38 -0.98 -8.21 3.58
C ILE A 38 -2.42 -8.00 4.04
N THR A 39 -3.06 -6.94 3.57
CA THR A 39 -4.46 -6.66 3.86
C THR A 39 -5.38 -7.45 2.91
N ARG A 40 -6.64 -7.61 3.29
CA ARG A 40 -7.68 -8.17 2.40
C ARG A 40 -7.78 -7.41 1.08
N GLU A 41 -7.56 -6.10 1.14
CA GLU A 41 -7.61 -5.20 -0.01
C GLU A 41 -6.45 -5.45 -0.99
N HIS A 42 -5.21 -5.57 -0.48
CA HIS A 42 -4.06 -5.99 -1.30
C HIS A 42 -4.32 -7.34 -1.98
N PHE A 43 -4.78 -8.32 -1.20
CA PHE A 43 -5.08 -9.67 -1.69
C PHE A 43 -6.13 -9.64 -2.82
N THR A 44 -7.23 -8.93 -2.60
CA THR A 44 -8.32 -8.81 -3.58
C THR A 44 -7.87 -8.07 -4.83
N ASN A 45 -7.06 -7.01 -4.69
CA ASN A 45 -6.54 -6.24 -5.81
C ASN A 45 -5.62 -7.07 -6.71
N VAL A 46 -4.76 -7.91 -6.14
CA VAL A 46 -3.88 -8.79 -6.92
C VAL A 46 -4.72 -9.81 -7.69
N ILE A 47 -5.73 -10.43 -7.07
CA ILE A 47 -6.64 -11.36 -7.78
C ILE A 47 -7.37 -10.64 -8.92
N LYS A 48 -7.94 -9.45 -8.67
CA LYS A 48 -8.62 -8.66 -9.70
C LYS A 48 -7.68 -8.31 -10.85
N ARG A 49 -6.43 -7.93 -10.55
CA ARG A 49 -5.41 -7.62 -11.57
C ARG A 49 -5.07 -8.85 -12.41
N LEU A 50 -4.86 -10.01 -11.79
CA LEU A 50 -4.56 -11.25 -12.48
C LEU A 50 -5.73 -11.65 -13.41
N LYS A 51 -6.96 -11.68 -12.90
CA LYS A 51 -8.14 -11.97 -13.72
C LYS A 51 -8.31 -10.97 -14.87
N GLY A 52 -8.09 -9.68 -14.61
CA GLY A 52 -8.15 -8.63 -15.64
C GLY A 52 -7.06 -8.72 -16.72
N LEU A 53 -5.99 -9.48 -16.48
CA LEU A 53 -4.97 -9.81 -17.48
C LEU A 53 -5.25 -11.16 -18.18
N GLY A 54 -6.39 -11.80 -17.90
CA GLY A 54 -6.78 -13.09 -18.48
C GLY A 54 -6.20 -14.31 -17.77
N PHE A 55 -5.61 -14.16 -16.57
CA PHE A 55 -5.15 -15.30 -15.80
C PHE A 55 -6.32 -16.04 -15.14
N GLU A 56 -6.35 -17.35 -15.31
CA GLU A 56 -7.36 -18.23 -14.71
C GLU A 56 -6.82 -18.92 -13.45
N ASN A 57 -7.71 -19.13 -12.48
CA ASN A 57 -7.37 -19.91 -11.30
C ASN A 57 -7.31 -21.39 -11.68
N ILE A 58 -6.15 -22.01 -11.50
CA ILE A 58 -5.91 -23.41 -11.89
C ILE A 58 -6.30 -24.41 -10.78
N ARG A 59 -6.76 -23.93 -9.62
CA ARG A 59 -7.20 -24.77 -8.51
C ARG A 59 -8.71 -24.99 -8.56
N SER A 60 -9.14 -26.21 -8.24
CA SER A 60 -10.55 -26.57 -8.05
C SER A 60 -11.12 -26.00 -6.75
N ASP A 61 -12.44 -26.10 -6.58
CA ASP A 61 -13.17 -25.54 -5.42
C ASP A 61 -12.82 -26.22 -4.08
N ASN A 62 -12.35 -27.48 -4.10
CA ASN A 62 -11.94 -28.25 -2.91
C ASN A 62 -10.42 -28.19 -2.66
N ASN A 63 -9.82 -27.00 -2.76
CA ASN A 63 -8.36 -26.83 -2.65
C ASN A 63 -7.85 -26.50 -1.24
N GLU A 64 -8.72 -26.60 -0.23
CA GLU A 64 -8.32 -26.30 1.14
C GLU A 64 -7.39 -27.37 1.71
N THR A 65 -6.43 -26.92 2.52
CA THR A 65 -5.46 -27.80 3.16
C THR A 65 -5.28 -27.45 4.64
N LEU A 66 -4.97 -28.45 5.44
CA LEU A 66 -4.51 -28.28 6.82
C LEU A 66 -3.04 -28.71 6.90
N ASP A 67 -2.15 -27.75 7.04
CA ASP A 67 -0.73 -28.00 7.31
C ASP A 67 -0.53 -28.20 8.82
N VAL A 68 0.13 -29.29 9.19
CA VAL A 68 0.47 -29.65 10.58
C VAL A 68 1.99 -29.70 10.71
N THR A 69 2.52 -28.96 11.68
CA THR A 69 3.94 -28.95 12.06
C THR A 69 4.10 -29.49 13.47
N PHE A 70 5.09 -30.34 13.70
CA PHE A 70 5.30 -31.00 14.99
C PHE A 70 6.35 -30.25 15.81
N GLU A 71 6.13 -30.08 17.12
CA GLU A 71 7.06 -29.37 18.00
C GLU A 71 8.41 -30.08 18.10
N SER A 72 8.39 -31.42 18.18
CA SER A 72 9.56 -32.29 18.24
C SER A 72 10.34 -32.34 16.91
N GLU A 73 9.66 -32.15 15.78
CA GLU A 73 10.23 -32.27 14.44
C GLU A 73 9.75 -31.16 13.50
N ARG A 74 10.19 -29.92 13.77
CA ARG A 74 9.69 -28.70 13.08
C ARG A 74 9.98 -28.63 11.58
N ASN A 75 10.86 -29.48 11.08
CA ASN A 75 11.20 -29.54 9.67
C ASN A 75 10.30 -30.50 8.88
N ILE A 76 9.52 -31.34 9.54
CA ILE A 76 8.48 -32.16 8.90
C ILE A 76 7.16 -31.41 8.92
N ARG A 77 6.50 -31.43 7.76
CA ARG A 77 5.13 -30.98 7.60
C ARG A 77 4.27 -32.14 7.11
N ALA A 78 3.14 -32.33 7.78
CA ALA A 78 2.03 -33.13 7.26
C ALA A 78 1.00 -32.18 6.66
N THR A 79 0.50 -32.46 5.47
CA THR A 79 -0.55 -31.67 4.81
C THR A 79 -1.73 -32.58 4.53
N ILE A 80 -2.88 -32.26 5.12
CA ILE A 80 -4.16 -32.92 4.86
C ILE A 80 -4.88 -32.13 3.77
N VAL A 81 -5.27 -32.81 2.69
CA VAL A 81 -5.85 -32.17 1.49
C VAL A 81 -7.37 -32.41 1.42
N GLY A 82 -8.14 -31.34 1.30
CA GLY A 82 -9.58 -31.36 1.09
C GLY A 82 -10.40 -31.30 2.38
N ASN A 83 -11.55 -30.60 2.33
CA ASN A 83 -12.38 -30.33 3.50
C ASN A 83 -12.90 -31.59 4.20
N GLU A 84 -13.28 -32.63 3.46
CA GLU A 84 -13.79 -33.87 4.04
C GLU A 84 -12.74 -34.54 4.94
N ALA A 85 -11.50 -34.66 4.45
CA ALA A 85 -10.41 -35.22 5.24
C ALA A 85 -10.05 -34.32 6.43
N ILE A 86 -10.06 -33.00 6.25
CA ILE A 86 -9.83 -32.05 7.35
C ILE A 86 -10.88 -32.22 8.45
N ASN A 87 -12.15 -32.37 8.09
CA ASN A 87 -13.24 -32.61 9.04
C ASN A 87 -13.07 -33.95 9.77
N ASN A 88 -12.77 -35.03 9.05
CA ASN A 88 -12.52 -36.34 9.66
C ASN A 88 -11.35 -36.29 10.65
N TYR A 89 -10.26 -35.60 10.29
CA TYR A 89 -9.14 -35.38 11.20
C TYR A 89 -9.52 -34.51 12.41
N CYS A 90 -10.37 -33.51 12.23
CA CYS A 90 -10.79 -32.63 13.32
C CYS A 90 -11.56 -33.41 14.40
N VAL A 91 -12.41 -34.36 14.00
CA VAL A 91 -13.19 -35.19 14.93
C VAL A 91 -12.31 -36.19 15.67
N ASP A 92 -11.40 -36.84 14.95
CA ASP A 92 -10.70 -38.01 15.46
C ASP A 92 -9.26 -37.75 15.94
N ASN A 93 -8.66 -36.63 15.51
CA ASN A 93 -7.26 -36.27 15.74
C ASN A 93 -6.27 -37.39 15.35
N ASP A 94 -6.63 -38.20 14.34
CA ASP A 94 -5.89 -39.38 13.89
C ASP A 94 -5.53 -39.29 12.41
N PHE A 95 -4.23 -39.35 12.11
CA PHE A 95 -3.72 -39.33 10.74
C PHE A 95 -4.05 -40.59 9.94
N ASN A 96 -4.31 -41.73 10.60
CA ASN A 96 -4.61 -42.99 9.91
C ASN A 96 -5.95 -42.94 9.17
N LYS A 97 -6.93 -42.18 9.69
CA LYS A 97 -8.25 -42.00 9.08
C LYS A 97 -8.26 -41.13 7.83
N VAL A 98 -7.16 -40.40 7.58
CA VAL A 98 -7.01 -39.47 6.45
C VAL A 98 -5.80 -39.79 5.59
N LYS A 99 -5.30 -41.03 5.68
CA LYS A 99 -4.04 -41.48 5.09
C LYS A 99 -3.96 -41.29 3.57
N ASP A 100 -5.08 -41.43 2.86
CA ASP A 100 -5.18 -41.27 1.41
C ASP A 100 -5.09 -39.81 0.95
N LYS A 101 -5.37 -38.86 1.84
CA LYS A 101 -5.29 -37.40 1.61
C LYS A 101 -4.12 -36.73 2.33
N LEU A 102 -3.18 -37.52 2.83
CA LEU A 102 -2.08 -37.06 3.66
C LEU A 102 -0.75 -37.03 2.90
N ILE A 103 -0.09 -35.87 2.90
CA ILE A 103 1.22 -35.68 2.28
C ILE A 103 2.23 -35.30 3.36
N PHE A 104 3.37 -36.00 3.42
CA PHE A 104 4.48 -35.63 4.30
C PHE A 104 5.63 -35.06 3.49
N MET A 105 6.21 -33.99 4.02
CA MET A 105 7.32 -33.30 3.39
C MET A 105 8.32 -32.81 4.42
N GLU A 106 9.61 -33.00 4.13
CA GLU A 106 10.69 -32.39 4.89
C GLU A 106 11.11 -31.09 4.21
N LYS A 107 11.02 -29.98 4.95
CA LYS A 107 11.43 -28.65 4.49
C LYS A 107 12.70 -28.22 5.22
N LYS A 108 13.77 -27.94 4.47
CA LYS A 108 15.07 -27.51 4.99
C LYS A 108 15.57 -26.27 4.25
N ARG A 109 16.47 -25.55 4.89
CA ARG A 109 17.22 -24.49 4.20
C ARG A 109 18.21 -25.15 3.25
N PHE A 110 18.28 -24.65 2.02
CA PHE A 110 19.32 -25.08 1.09
C PHE A 110 20.68 -24.65 1.62
N SER A 111 21.67 -25.54 1.57
CA SER A 111 23.04 -25.24 1.97
C SER A 111 24.00 -25.52 0.82
N HIS A 112 24.86 -24.55 0.49
CA HIS A 112 25.86 -24.69 -0.57
C HIS A 112 27.24 -24.38 -0.02
N LYS A 113 28.19 -25.30 -0.20
CA LYS A 113 29.58 -25.18 0.28
C LYS A 113 29.67 -24.86 1.79
N GLY A 114 28.81 -25.47 2.60
CA GLY A 114 28.78 -25.29 4.06
C GLY A 114 28.13 -23.99 4.53
N ALA A 115 27.50 -23.22 3.64
CA ALA A 115 26.77 -22.01 3.98
C ALA A 115 25.29 -22.10 3.59
N ASP A 116 24.40 -21.83 4.54
CA ASP A 116 22.97 -21.79 4.30
C ASP A 116 22.57 -20.60 3.41
N ALA A 117 21.74 -20.88 2.41
CA ALA A 117 21.08 -19.89 1.59
C ALA A 117 20.12 -19.06 2.46
N ARG A 118 20.52 -17.83 2.77
CA ARG A 118 19.71 -16.88 3.54
C ARG A 118 18.70 -16.17 2.63
N PRO A 119 17.49 -15.88 3.14
CA PRO A 119 16.51 -15.11 2.38
C PRO A 119 17.06 -13.78 1.84
N ILE A 120 16.73 -13.47 0.58
CA ILE A 120 17.15 -12.23 -0.06
C ILE A 120 16.01 -11.22 0.09
N ASP A 121 16.14 -10.29 1.03
CA ASP A 121 15.20 -9.18 1.20
C ASP A 121 15.43 -8.10 0.14
N VAL A 122 14.40 -7.76 -0.63
CA VAL A 122 14.35 -6.60 -1.52
C VAL A 122 13.39 -5.58 -0.91
N ARG A 123 13.91 -4.81 0.05
CA ARG A 123 13.12 -3.87 0.87
C ARG A 123 12.47 -2.77 0.06
N ASP A 124 13.16 -2.28 -0.96
CA ASP A 124 12.68 -1.21 -1.84
C ASP A 124 11.40 -1.59 -2.60
N PHE A 125 11.09 -2.87 -2.76
CA PHE A 125 9.90 -3.36 -3.45
C PHE A 125 9.09 -4.36 -2.61
N ASN A 126 9.34 -4.43 -1.30
CA ASN A 126 8.56 -5.23 -0.35
C ASN A 126 8.42 -6.73 -0.71
N PHE A 127 9.48 -7.37 -1.19
CA PHE A 127 9.47 -8.83 -1.40
C PHE A 127 10.74 -9.51 -0.90
N ARG A 128 10.62 -10.80 -0.62
CA ARG A 128 11.70 -11.68 -0.14
C ARG A 128 11.78 -12.90 -1.04
N VAL A 129 12.97 -13.20 -1.52
CA VAL A 129 13.23 -14.45 -2.27
C VAL A 129 13.77 -15.50 -1.31
N ASN A 130 13.16 -16.68 -1.31
CA ASN A 130 13.60 -17.85 -0.54
C ASN A 130 13.97 -18.99 -1.48
N LEU A 131 14.98 -19.77 -1.09
CA LEU A 131 15.35 -21.03 -1.72
C LEU A 131 15.39 -22.11 -0.64
N LYS A 132 14.57 -23.16 -0.80
CA LYS A 132 14.42 -24.23 0.20
C LYS A 132 14.56 -25.59 -0.45
N GLU A 133 15.02 -26.55 0.34
CA GLU A 133 14.95 -27.97 -0.02
C GLU A 133 13.62 -28.53 0.47
N GLU A 134 12.85 -29.11 -0.44
CA GLU A 134 11.55 -29.72 -0.17
C GLU A 134 11.55 -31.16 -0.69
N ASN A 135 11.58 -32.11 0.25
CA ASN A 135 11.63 -33.54 -0.08
C ASN A 135 10.36 -34.23 0.41
N ASN A 136 9.61 -34.85 -0.50
CA ASN A 136 8.48 -35.69 -0.15
C ASN A 136 8.96 -36.92 0.64
N ILE A 137 8.31 -37.19 1.77
CA ILE A 137 8.59 -38.36 2.61
C ILE A 137 7.49 -39.39 2.39
N LYS A 138 7.88 -40.61 2.04
CA LYS A 138 6.92 -41.72 1.91
C LYS A 138 6.27 -42.01 3.25
N ILE A 139 4.95 -42.24 3.23
CA ILE A 139 4.18 -42.60 4.43
C ILE A 139 4.75 -43.85 5.09
N SER A 140 5.25 -44.83 4.32
CA SER A 140 5.85 -46.06 4.83
C SER A 140 7.20 -45.89 5.53
N SER A 141 7.81 -44.70 5.49
CA SER A 141 9.08 -44.46 6.16
C SER A 141 8.92 -44.61 7.68
N LYS A 142 9.91 -45.21 8.36
CA LYS A 142 9.89 -45.41 9.82
C LYS A 142 9.58 -44.10 10.57
N ARG A 143 10.18 -43.00 10.12
CA ARG A 143 9.98 -41.67 10.70
C ARG A 143 8.52 -41.21 10.63
N VAL A 144 7.86 -41.36 9.47
CA VAL A 144 6.44 -41.02 9.32
C VAL A 144 5.55 -42.00 10.07
N GLN A 145 5.86 -43.31 10.05
CA GLN A 145 5.09 -44.30 10.81
C GLN A 145 5.08 -44.00 12.31
N ASN A 146 6.20 -43.57 12.88
CA ASN A 146 6.26 -43.13 14.27
C ASN A 146 5.32 -41.92 14.52
N ILE A 147 5.34 -40.91 13.63
CA ILE A 147 4.42 -39.76 13.72
C ILE A 147 2.96 -40.19 13.57
N MET A 148 2.65 -41.17 12.74
CA MET A 148 1.29 -41.68 12.56
C MET A 148 0.77 -42.40 13.82
N VAL A 149 1.64 -43.13 14.53
CA VAL A 149 1.28 -43.83 15.78
C VAL A 149 1.17 -42.87 16.96
N GLU A 150 2.12 -41.96 17.11
CA GLU A 150 2.18 -41.03 18.25
C GLU A 150 1.38 -39.74 18.01
N GLY A 151 0.80 -39.56 16.82
CA GLY A 151 0.30 -38.29 16.32
C GLY A 151 -0.72 -37.59 17.22
N SER A 152 -1.57 -38.34 17.92
CA SER A 152 -2.55 -37.81 18.88
C SER A 152 -1.90 -37.21 20.14
N HIS A 153 -0.71 -37.72 20.51
CA HIS A 153 0.06 -37.27 21.67
C HIS A 153 1.09 -36.19 21.34
N LEU A 154 1.41 -35.95 20.06
CA LEU A 154 2.37 -34.92 19.67
C LEU A 154 1.79 -33.50 19.85
N ASN A 155 2.64 -32.56 20.23
CA ASN A 155 2.32 -31.14 20.19
C ASN A 155 2.44 -30.63 18.75
N LYS A 156 1.36 -30.06 18.24
CA LYS A 156 1.18 -29.69 16.83
C LYS A 156 0.84 -28.21 16.67
N PHE A 157 1.33 -27.62 15.59
CA PHE A 157 0.95 -26.29 15.12
C PHE A 157 0.24 -26.44 13.77
N TYR A 158 -0.97 -25.91 13.69
CA TYR A 158 -1.84 -26.05 12.54
C TYR A 158 -1.91 -24.75 11.73
N ARG A 159 -2.00 -24.90 10.42
CA ARG A 159 -2.32 -23.81 9.49
C ARG A 159 -3.35 -24.30 8.48
N TYR A 160 -4.58 -23.83 8.63
CA TYR A 160 -5.62 -24.00 7.61
C TYR A 160 -5.36 -23.02 6.49
N LYS A 161 -5.43 -23.47 5.23
CA LYS A 161 -5.18 -22.66 4.05
C LYS A 161 -6.26 -22.87 2.99
N LYS A 162 -6.68 -21.76 2.39
CA LYS A 162 -7.42 -21.75 1.11
C LYS A 162 -6.60 -20.97 0.09
N ARG A 163 -6.22 -21.61 -1.01
CA ARG A 163 -5.24 -21.08 -1.97
C ARG A 163 -5.86 -20.87 -3.34
N TYR A 164 -5.62 -19.72 -3.93
CA TYR A 164 -5.88 -19.43 -5.34
C TYR A 164 -4.54 -19.42 -6.05
N SER A 165 -4.40 -20.23 -7.10
CA SER A 165 -3.17 -20.32 -7.88
C SER A 165 -3.44 -19.88 -9.31
N PHE A 166 -2.61 -19.01 -9.86
CA PHE A 166 -2.70 -18.57 -11.26
C PHE A 166 -1.40 -18.89 -11.98
N LEU A 167 -1.46 -19.55 -13.13
CA LEU A 167 -0.27 -19.89 -13.92
C LEU A 167 0.17 -18.68 -14.75
N SER A 168 1.45 -18.32 -14.72
CA SER A 168 1.99 -17.24 -15.55
C SER A 168 1.87 -17.56 -17.06
N GLN A 169 1.89 -16.52 -17.92
CA GLN A 169 1.68 -16.69 -19.37
C GLN A 169 2.76 -17.58 -20.00
N ASP A 170 4.00 -17.43 -19.54
CA ASP A 170 5.14 -18.24 -19.95
C ASP A 170 5.23 -19.59 -19.23
N LYS A 171 4.29 -19.88 -18.32
CA LYS A 171 4.19 -21.11 -17.52
C LYS A 171 5.43 -21.40 -16.67
N MET A 172 6.25 -20.38 -16.38
CA MET A 172 7.44 -20.50 -15.54
C MET A 172 7.15 -20.28 -14.05
N PHE A 173 6.04 -19.61 -13.73
CA PHE A 173 5.69 -19.23 -12.37
C PHE A 173 4.22 -19.50 -12.07
N THR A 174 3.93 -19.63 -10.78
CA THR A 174 2.56 -19.61 -10.27
C THR A 174 2.42 -18.49 -9.24
N PHE A 175 1.35 -17.71 -9.38
CA PHE A 175 0.93 -16.75 -8.38
C PHE A 175 0.09 -17.50 -7.35
N ASP A 176 0.63 -17.73 -6.17
CA ASP A 176 -0.04 -18.42 -5.07
C ASP A 176 -0.52 -17.40 -4.03
N LEU A 177 -1.83 -17.24 -3.96
CA LEU A 177 -2.50 -16.36 -3.01
C LEU A 177 -3.25 -17.19 -1.98
N SER A 178 -2.80 -17.17 -0.73
CA SER A 178 -3.36 -17.99 0.34
C SER A 178 -4.05 -17.17 1.42
N LEU A 179 -5.29 -17.54 1.75
CA LEU A 179 -5.97 -17.20 3.00
C LEU A 179 -5.54 -18.22 4.05
N ILE A 180 -5.14 -17.76 5.22
CA ILE A 180 -4.55 -18.63 6.23
C ILE A 180 -5.15 -18.35 7.59
N LYS A 181 -5.57 -19.39 8.30
CA LYS A 181 -5.75 -19.31 9.74
C LYS A 181 -4.74 -20.23 10.41
N SER A 182 -4.12 -19.75 11.47
CA SER A 182 -3.05 -20.46 12.17
C SER A 182 -3.43 -20.73 13.62
N SER A 183 -2.82 -21.72 14.25
CA SER A 183 -2.94 -21.93 15.69
C SER A 183 -2.54 -20.68 16.46
N SER A 184 -3.13 -20.53 17.64
CA SER A 184 -2.92 -19.40 18.54
C SER A 184 -1.43 -19.18 18.81
N LYS A 185 -1.07 -17.91 18.90
CA LYS A 185 0.31 -17.48 19.11
C LYS A 185 0.35 -16.53 20.31
N GLN A 186 1.47 -16.52 21.01
CA GLN A 186 1.69 -15.62 22.14
C GLN A 186 2.59 -14.46 21.71
N GLU A 187 2.14 -13.23 21.95
CA GLU A 187 2.99 -12.06 21.80
C GLU A 187 3.89 -11.93 23.04
N ILE A 188 5.20 -11.88 22.80
CA ILE A 188 6.22 -11.67 23.82
C ILE A 188 6.81 -10.28 23.59
N THR A 189 6.69 -9.43 24.61
CA THR A 189 7.29 -8.09 24.62
C THR A 189 8.55 -8.13 25.48
N ILE A 190 9.70 -7.83 24.86
CA ILE A 190 10.95 -7.58 25.56
C ILE A 190 10.99 -6.07 25.84
N PRO A 191 11.03 -5.64 27.11
CA PRO A 191 11.00 -4.23 27.46
C PRO A 191 12.26 -3.50 26.97
N ALA A 192 12.11 -2.20 26.76
CA ALA A 192 13.23 -1.31 26.46
C ALA A 192 14.29 -1.41 27.57
N LYS A 193 15.56 -1.40 27.18
CA LYS A 193 16.69 -1.50 28.11
C LYS A 193 17.94 -0.85 27.56
N GLN A 194 18.90 -0.59 28.43
CA GLN A 194 20.24 -0.15 28.04
C GLN A 194 21.20 -1.34 28.00
N LEU A 195 22.09 -1.34 27.00
CA LEU A 195 23.21 -2.27 26.91
C LEU A 195 24.47 -1.52 26.51
N ALA A 196 25.64 -1.98 26.95
CA ALA A 196 26.89 -1.47 26.38
C ALA A 196 27.01 -1.94 24.92
N LYS A 197 27.62 -1.12 24.05
CA LYS A 197 27.82 -1.45 22.62
C LYS A 197 28.39 -2.86 22.41
N LYS A 198 29.35 -3.28 23.24
CA LYS A 198 29.96 -4.62 23.20
C LYS A 198 28.96 -5.78 23.41
N ASP A 199 27.88 -5.54 24.14
CA ASP A 199 26.87 -6.54 24.49
C ASP A 199 25.68 -6.55 23.49
N VAL A 200 25.70 -5.64 22.52
CA VAL A 200 24.71 -5.56 21.44
C VAL A 200 25.16 -6.45 20.29
N ASP A 201 24.60 -7.66 20.25
CA ASP A 201 24.77 -8.55 19.10
C ASP A 201 24.12 -7.99 17.82
N ASN A 202 24.49 -8.57 16.67
CA ASN A 202 23.98 -8.15 15.36
C ASN A 202 22.44 -8.19 15.24
N ARG A 203 21.76 -9.06 16.00
CA ARG A 203 20.29 -9.15 15.99
C ARG A 203 19.66 -8.01 16.78
N LYS A 204 20.28 -7.59 17.88
CA LYS A 204 19.84 -6.46 18.72
C LYS A 204 20.23 -5.10 18.15
N LYS A 205 21.22 -5.02 17.25
CA LYS A 205 21.62 -3.76 16.61
C LYS A 205 20.45 -3.02 15.94
N LYS A 206 19.45 -3.75 15.41
CA LYS A 206 18.22 -3.17 14.83
C LYS A 206 17.33 -2.43 15.85
N LEU A 207 17.51 -2.70 17.15
CA LEU A 207 16.72 -2.14 18.24
C LEU A 207 17.37 -0.89 18.84
N VAL A 208 18.63 -0.63 18.52
CA VAL A 208 19.37 0.51 19.05
C VAL A 208 18.71 1.80 18.58
N VAL A 209 18.42 2.68 19.54
CA VAL A 209 17.86 4.00 19.30
C VAL A 209 19.01 5.00 19.23
N LYS A 210 19.18 5.64 18.07
CA LYS A 210 20.11 6.76 17.93
C LYS A 210 19.51 8.01 18.61
N PRO A 211 20.28 8.75 19.42
CA PRO A 211 19.85 10.04 19.96
C PRO A 211 19.34 10.98 18.86
N ARG A 212 18.20 11.65 19.12
CA ARG A 212 17.57 12.57 18.14
C ARG A 212 18.47 13.75 17.78
N ASN A 213 19.29 14.20 18.73
CA ASN A 213 20.16 15.37 18.55
C ASN A 213 21.40 15.07 17.69
N ASP A 214 21.71 13.80 17.42
CA ASP A 214 22.86 13.43 16.60
C ASP A 214 22.52 13.51 15.11
N ARG A 215 23.22 14.37 14.36
CA ARG A 215 22.96 14.57 12.93
C ARG A 215 23.58 13.50 12.02
N ARG A 216 24.46 12.64 12.54
CA ARG A 216 25.14 11.60 11.75
C ARG A 216 24.18 10.50 11.34
N GLN A 217 24.51 9.82 10.24
CA GLN A 217 23.81 8.59 9.88
C GLN A 217 24.04 7.52 10.95
N PHE A 218 23.11 6.57 11.05
CA PHE A 218 23.15 5.55 12.11
C PHE A 218 24.47 4.78 12.16
N ASN A 219 25.02 4.39 11.01
CA ASN A 219 26.27 3.62 10.98
C ASN A 219 27.47 4.45 11.45
N ASP A 220 27.58 5.70 11.02
CA ASP A 220 28.67 6.60 11.41
C ASP A 220 28.61 6.88 12.91
N TRP A 221 27.42 7.18 13.42
CA TRP A 221 27.16 7.32 14.85
C TRP A 221 27.54 6.05 15.61
N TRP A 222 27.00 4.89 15.21
CA TRP A 222 27.24 3.60 15.85
C TRP A 222 28.72 3.25 15.91
N ASN A 223 29.44 3.47 14.81
CA ASN A 223 30.86 3.17 14.71
C ASN A 223 31.70 4.12 15.57
N SER A 224 31.27 5.37 15.75
CA SER A 224 31.97 6.34 16.62
C SER A 224 31.88 6.05 18.12
N LEU A 225 30.95 5.18 18.56
CA LEU A 225 30.78 4.87 19.98
C LEU A 225 31.88 3.96 20.53
N GLU A 226 32.32 4.22 21.76
CA GLU A 226 33.19 3.32 22.51
C GLU A 226 32.48 2.01 22.89
N SER A 227 33.24 0.93 23.08
CA SER A 227 32.71 -0.42 23.34
C SER A 227 31.88 -0.53 24.62
N ASN A 228 32.21 0.26 25.65
CA ASN A 228 31.53 0.32 26.94
C ASN A 228 30.33 1.29 26.96
N LYS A 229 30.14 2.12 25.92
CA LYS A 229 29.09 3.13 25.88
C LYS A 229 27.71 2.46 25.93
N LEU A 230 26.89 2.87 26.89
CA LEU A 230 25.50 2.46 26.99
C LEU A 230 24.68 3.05 25.84
N VAL A 231 23.88 2.20 25.22
CA VAL A 231 22.93 2.56 24.18
C VAL A 231 21.53 2.10 24.56
N ASP A 232 20.54 2.93 24.26
CA ASP A 232 19.14 2.58 24.46
C ASP A 232 18.68 1.60 23.38
N LEU A 233 18.04 0.52 23.80
CA LEU A 233 17.30 -0.38 22.92
C LEU A 233 15.80 -0.12 23.11
N ARG A 234 15.08 0.03 22.00
CA ARG A 234 13.61 0.05 22.00
C ARG A 234 13.04 -1.31 22.41
N GLU A 235 11.78 -1.31 22.81
CA GLU A 235 11.05 -2.56 23.04
C GLU A 235 11.06 -3.43 21.76
N ASP A 236 11.16 -4.74 21.93
CA ASP A 236 11.07 -5.71 20.82
C ASP A 236 9.86 -6.61 21.09
N LYS A 237 8.92 -6.64 20.15
CA LYS A 237 7.78 -7.54 20.20
C LYS A 237 7.96 -8.63 19.17
N PHE A 238 7.78 -9.87 19.59
CA PHE A 238 7.77 -10.99 18.67
C PHE A 238 6.71 -12.00 19.07
N THR A 239 6.22 -12.72 18.06
CA THR A 239 5.17 -13.69 18.23
C THR A 239 5.77 -15.09 18.32
N LYS A 240 5.48 -15.83 19.40
CA LYS A 240 5.85 -17.22 19.60
C LYS A 240 4.67 -18.12 19.27
N SER A 241 4.86 -19.07 18.35
CA SER A 241 3.86 -20.11 18.07
C SER A 241 3.65 -21.02 19.27
N LEU A 242 2.38 -21.27 19.62
CA LEU A 242 1.99 -22.27 20.61
C LEU A 242 1.63 -23.59 19.90
N TYR A 243 1.89 -24.72 20.55
CA TYR A 243 1.61 -26.05 19.99
C TYR A 243 0.60 -26.77 20.87
N PHE A 244 -0.30 -27.54 20.25
CA PHE A 244 -1.50 -28.09 20.86
C PHE A 244 -1.67 -29.59 20.52
N LYS A 245 -2.42 -30.33 21.34
CA LYS A 245 -2.65 -31.77 21.11
C LYS A 245 -3.65 -32.05 19.99
N ASN A 246 -4.62 -31.18 19.78
CA ASN A 246 -5.67 -31.31 18.76
C ASN A 246 -5.93 -29.95 18.08
N LEU A 247 -6.74 -29.96 17.01
CA LEU A 247 -7.04 -28.77 16.22
C LEU A 247 -7.96 -27.78 16.97
N GLU A 248 -8.93 -28.29 17.72
CA GLU A 248 -9.90 -27.50 18.49
C GLU A 248 -9.22 -26.59 19.52
N ASP A 249 -8.39 -27.14 20.40
CA ASP A 249 -7.64 -26.42 21.44
C ASP A 249 -6.73 -25.32 20.87
N SER A 250 -6.36 -25.45 19.59
CA SER A 250 -5.45 -24.51 18.94
C SER A 250 -6.14 -23.25 18.43
N SER A 251 -7.48 -23.22 18.46
CA SER A 251 -8.36 -22.18 17.91
C SER A 251 -8.07 -21.80 16.45
N THR A 252 -7.38 -22.67 15.70
CA THR A 252 -6.97 -22.39 14.31
C THR A 252 -8.13 -21.97 13.44
N LEU A 253 -9.29 -22.60 13.52
CA LEU A 253 -10.42 -22.28 12.64
C LEU A 253 -11.18 -21.00 13.07
N GLU A 254 -10.97 -20.52 14.30
CA GLU A 254 -11.62 -19.33 14.86
C GLU A 254 -10.75 -18.08 14.73
N ASN A 255 -9.43 -18.27 14.74
CA ASN A 255 -8.46 -17.19 14.66
C ASN A 255 -8.60 -16.34 13.39
N ASN A 256 -8.12 -15.09 13.51
CA ASN A 256 -8.12 -14.12 12.43
C ASN A 256 -7.40 -14.63 11.18
N VAL A 257 -7.97 -14.27 10.02
CA VAL A 257 -7.40 -14.63 8.72
C VAL A 257 -6.18 -13.77 8.42
N GLU A 258 -5.07 -14.43 8.10
CA GLU A 258 -3.86 -13.87 7.52
C GLU A 258 -3.86 -14.09 6.00
N TYR A 259 -3.19 -13.21 5.25
CA TYR A 259 -3.09 -13.30 3.79
C TYR A 259 -1.63 -13.45 3.38
N GLU A 260 -1.35 -14.33 2.43
CA GLU A 260 -0.04 -14.53 1.82
C GLU A 260 -0.14 -14.41 0.29
N ILE A 261 0.87 -13.77 -0.31
CA ILE A 261 1.01 -13.64 -1.77
C ILE A 261 2.43 -14.07 -2.12
N GLU A 262 2.54 -15.13 -2.90
CA GLU A 262 3.78 -15.79 -3.26
C GLU A 262 3.83 -15.96 -4.78
N LEU A 263 5.01 -15.80 -5.36
CA LEU A 263 5.32 -16.15 -6.74
C LEU A 263 6.28 -17.33 -6.71
N GLU A 264 5.76 -18.51 -6.98
CA GLU A 264 6.51 -19.77 -6.92
C GLU A 264 7.04 -20.12 -8.32
N CYS A 265 8.33 -20.44 -8.39
CA CYS A 265 8.99 -20.84 -9.63
C CYS A 265 8.68 -22.32 -9.92
N LEU A 266 8.07 -22.59 -11.07
CA LEU A 266 7.81 -23.94 -11.52
C LEU A 266 9.08 -24.56 -12.09
N THR A 267 9.77 -25.34 -11.27
CA THR A 267 10.97 -26.05 -11.70
C THR A 267 10.62 -27.48 -12.15
N ASN A 268 9.84 -27.62 -13.23
CA ASN A 268 9.53 -28.96 -13.76
C ASN A 268 10.75 -29.61 -14.43
N SER A 269 11.00 -30.88 -14.12
CA SER A 269 12.16 -31.67 -14.54
C SER A 269 12.33 -31.82 -16.07
N GLN A 270 11.25 -31.72 -16.85
CA GLN A 270 11.28 -31.91 -18.29
C GLN A 270 11.73 -30.68 -19.10
N SER A 271 11.70 -29.46 -18.53
CA SER A 271 12.13 -28.21 -19.22
C SER A 271 13.47 -27.64 -18.72
N LYS A 272 14.08 -28.25 -17.69
CA LYS A 272 15.25 -27.73 -16.95
C LYS A 272 16.52 -27.53 -17.77
N SER A 273 16.75 -28.31 -18.83
CA SER A 273 18.04 -28.29 -19.55
C SER A 273 18.17 -27.15 -20.58
N LYS A 274 17.11 -26.39 -20.87
CA LYS A 274 17.13 -25.31 -21.89
C LYS A 274 16.83 -23.91 -21.35
N MET A 275 16.43 -23.77 -20.09
CA MET A 275 16.04 -22.47 -19.53
C MET A 275 17.25 -21.66 -19.06
N ASN A 276 17.36 -20.44 -19.56
CA ASN A 276 18.42 -19.50 -19.17
C ASN A 276 18.03 -18.78 -17.87
N LYS A 277 18.91 -18.77 -16.86
CA LYS A 277 18.68 -18.06 -15.58
C LYS A 277 18.29 -16.58 -15.76
N ASN A 278 18.80 -15.92 -16.80
CA ASN A 278 18.47 -14.52 -17.09
C ASN A 278 17.04 -14.37 -17.61
N GLN A 279 16.54 -15.34 -18.37
CA GLN A 279 15.15 -15.35 -18.84
C GLN A 279 14.19 -15.57 -17.68
N VAL A 280 14.49 -16.54 -16.81
CA VAL A 280 13.69 -16.82 -15.61
C VAL A 280 13.69 -15.60 -14.67
N TYR A 281 14.84 -14.96 -14.48
CA TYR A 281 14.93 -13.71 -13.70
C TYR A 281 14.07 -12.61 -14.32
N LYS A 282 14.14 -12.39 -15.63
CA LYS A 282 13.33 -11.38 -16.32
C LYS A 282 11.84 -11.63 -16.10
N SER A 283 11.38 -12.87 -16.32
CA SER A 283 9.98 -13.26 -16.10
C SER A 283 9.56 -13.11 -14.63
N MET A 284 10.43 -13.47 -13.68
CA MET A 284 10.18 -13.26 -12.25
C MET A 284 9.91 -11.78 -11.93
N ILE A 285 10.75 -10.88 -12.46
CA ILE A 285 10.61 -9.44 -12.24
C ILE A 285 9.34 -8.91 -12.92
N GLU A 286 9.01 -9.35 -14.13
CA GLU A 286 7.78 -8.96 -14.84
C GLU A 286 6.52 -9.39 -14.06
N ASN A 287 6.50 -10.62 -13.54
CA ASN A 287 5.39 -11.11 -12.73
C ASN A 287 5.32 -10.39 -11.36
N LEU A 288 6.45 -10.11 -10.70
CA LEU A 288 6.48 -9.30 -9.48
C LEU A 288 5.98 -7.88 -9.72
N ILE A 289 6.28 -7.28 -10.87
CA ILE A 289 5.75 -5.97 -11.28
C ILE A 289 4.21 -6.00 -11.30
N ILE A 290 3.59 -7.05 -11.84
CA ILE A 290 2.13 -7.19 -11.84
C ILE A 290 1.55 -7.16 -10.42
N ILE A 291 2.18 -7.88 -9.49
CA ILE A 291 1.77 -7.92 -8.08
C ILE A 291 1.95 -6.54 -7.43
N THR A 292 3.11 -5.91 -7.62
CA THR A 292 3.40 -4.60 -7.02
C THR A 292 2.48 -3.50 -7.56
N GLN A 293 2.17 -3.49 -8.86
CA GLN A 293 1.19 -2.57 -9.46
C GLN A 293 -0.19 -2.68 -8.80
N ALA A 294 -0.65 -3.91 -8.54
CA ALA A 294 -1.95 -4.15 -7.91
C ALA A 294 -1.98 -3.70 -6.44
N ILE A 295 -0.88 -3.90 -5.70
CA ILE A 295 -0.75 -3.45 -4.32
C ILE A 295 -0.70 -1.93 -4.25
N GLN A 296 0.12 -1.29 -5.08
CA GLN A 296 0.27 0.17 -5.12
C GLN A 296 -0.89 0.90 -5.82
N ARG A 297 -1.84 0.16 -6.42
CA ARG A 297 -2.98 0.70 -7.18
C ARG A 297 -2.55 1.69 -8.26
N ASN A 298 -1.38 1.45 -8.83
CA ASN A 298 -0.79 2.33 -9.82
C ASN A 298 -0.14 1.51 -10.93
N GLU A 299 -0.19 2.03 -12.15
CA GLU A 299 0.50 1.42 -13.28
C GLU A 299 2.02 1.51 -13.10
N PHE A 300 2.50 2.60 -12.52
CA PHE A 300 3.92 2.86 -12.31
C PHE A 300 4.32 2.50 -10.89
N ILE A 301 5.37 1.71 -10.76
CA ILE A 301 5.85 1.24 -9.46
C ILE A 301 6.87 2.21 -8.91
N LEU A 302 6.67 2.59 -7.65
CA LEU A 302 7.66 3.32 -6.86
C LEU A 302 8.37 2.38 -5.90
N SER A 303 9.66 2.62 -5.69
CA SER A 303 10.39 2.01 -4.58
C SER A 303 10.08 2.73 -3.26
N GLU A 304 10.28 2.05 -2.13
CA GLU A 304 10.18 2.66 -0.80
C GLU A 304 11.13 3.86 -0.63
N SER A 305 12.31 3.79 -1.24
CA SER A 305 13.27 4.89 -1.26
C SER A 305 12.75 6.11 -2.04
N GLN A 306 12.06 5.90 -3.16
CA GLN A 306 11.40 6.97 -3.92
C GLN A 306 10.23 7.55 -3.14
N ILE A 307 9.34 6.73 -2.58
CA ILE A 307 8.20 7.18 -1.76
C ILE A 307 8.69 8.06 -0.62
N LYS A 308 9.76 7.65 0.09
CA LYS A 308 10.37 8.44 1.15
C LYS A 308 10.95 9.76 0.63
N SER A 309 11.59 9.76 -0.53
CA SER A 309 12.10 11.01 -1.15
C SER A 309 10.96 11.97 -1.46
N VAL A 310 9.87 11.49 -2.06
CA VAL A 310 8.70 12.31 -2.41
C VAL A 310 8.07 12.93 -1.15
N LYS A 311 7.90 12.15 -0.09
CA LYS A 311 7.40 12.67 1.21
C LYS A 311 8.34 13.71 1.81
N ASN A 312 9.65 13.54 1.69
CA ASN A 312 10.62 14.54 2.13
C ASN A 312 10.55 15.83 1.29
N ASP A 313 10.37 15.71 -0.03
CA ASP A 313 10.21 16.86 -0.93
C ASP A 313 8.94 17.65 -0.59
N PHE A 314 7.83 16.95 -0.30
CA PHE A 314 6.59 17.54 0.20
C PHE A 314 6.80 18.31 1.52
N ASN A 315 7.44 17.68 2.51
CA ASN A 315 7.66 18.31 3.82
C ASN A 315 8.58 19.54 3.72
N LYS A 316 9.58 19.50 2.81
CA LYS A 316 10.44 20.67 2.55
C LYS A 316 9.67 21.82 1.93
N LEU A 317 8.78 21.54 0.97
CA LEU A 317 7.98 22.57 0.31
C LEU A 317 6.98 23.23 1.26
N THR A 318 6.29 22.42 2.06
CA THR A 318 5.23 22.88 2.98
C THR A 318 5.76 23.42 4.31
N SER A 319 7.04 23.17 4.63
CA SER A 319 7.64 23.38 5.95
C SER A 319 6.90 22.66 7.09
N GLN A 320 6.12 21.62 6.78
CA GLN A 320 5.35 20.85 7.77
C GLN A 320 6.09 19.58 8.20
N ASN A 321 5.87 19.21 9.46
CA ASN A 321 6.46 18.01 10.04
C ASN A 321 5.74 16.73 9.59
N ARG A 322 4.42 16.80 9.37
CA ARG A 322 3.61 15.69 8.86
C ARG A 322 2.83 16.12 7.64
N PHE A 323 2.70 15.18 6.71
CA PHE A 323 1.90 15.34 5.50
C PHE A 323 0.44 15.74 5.81
N THR A 324 -0.16 15.17 6.86
CA THR A 324 -1.55 15.45 7.26
C THR A 324 -1.79 16.87 7.71
N ASP A 325 -0.75 17.58 8.16
CA ASP A 325 -0.88 18.91 8.75
C ASP A 325 -1.16 19.98 7.67
N SER A 326 -0.93 19.66 6.39
CA SER A 326 -1.08 20.59 5.26
C SER A 326 -2.42 20.48 4.51
N ILE A 327 -3.27 19.50 4.81
CA ILE A 327 -4.41 19.17 3.95
C ILE A 327 -5.72 19.67 4.58
N PRO A 328 -6.45 20.58 3.92
CA PRO A 328 -7.73 21.05 4.42
C PRO A 328 -8.74 19.91 4.52
N LEU A 329 -9.34 19.75 5.70
CA LEU A 329 -10.39 18.79 5.94
C LEU A 329 -11.70 19.26 5.30
N SER A 330 -12.40 18.33 4.66
CA SER A 330 -13.76 18.57 4.19
C SER A 330 -14.69 18.71 5.39
N VAL A 331 -15.51 19.76 5.39
CA VAL A 331 -16.55 19.99 6.39
C VAL A 331 -17.89 19.64 5.76
N THR A 332 -18.71 18.86 6.49
CA THR A 332 -20.07 18.54 6.06
C THR A 332 -20.92 19.80 6.08
N LEU A 333 -21.72 20.00 5.03
CA LEU A 333 -22.74 21.04 5.00
C LEU A 333 -23.90 20.63 5.91
N ASP A 334 -24.14 21.45 6.92
CA ASP A 334 -25.15 21.32 7.96
C ASP A 334 -26.16 22.47 7.84
N TYR A 335 -27.32 22.28 8.46
CA TYR A 335 -28.45 23.21 8.37
C TYR A 335 -28.04 24.65 8.72
N GLU A 336 -27.31 24.84 9.83
CA GLU A 336 -26.83 26.14 10.29
C GLU A 336 -25.93 26.88 9.29
N LYS A 337 -25.18 26.15 8.45
CA LYS A 337 -24.31 26.73 7.42
C LYS A 337 -25.00 26.97 6.09
N SER A 338 -26.30 26.68 6.00
CA SER A 338 -27.11 26.81 4.78
C SER A 338 -28.36 27.67 4.92
N VAL A 339 -28.79 27.94 6.16
CA VAL A 339 -29.89 28.87 6.43
C VAL A 339 -29.54 30.29 6.01
N GLU A 340 -30.55 31.06 5.63
CA GLU A 340 -30.39 32.49 5.43
C GLU A 340 -30.13 33.14 6.79
N LEU A 341 -29.09 33.97 6.85
CA LEU A 341 -28.72 34.78 8.02
C LEU A 341 -29.08 36.24 7.77
N ASP A 342 -29.11 37.03 8.84
CA ASP A 342 -29.08 38.48 8.71
C ASP A 342 -27.76 38.92 8.05
N TYR A 343 -27.81 40.01 7.28
CA TYR A 343 -26.70 40.46 6.46
C TYR A 343 -25.41 40.71 7.25
N GLU A 344 -25.55 41.25 8.47
CA GLU A 344 -24.45 41.51 9.38
C GLU A 344 -23.82 40.22 9.94
N ASP A 345 -24.59 39.14 10.05
CA ASP A 345 -24.11 37.86 10.59
C ASP A 345 -23.21 37.10 9.61
N TYR A 346 -23.36 37.32 8.29
CA TYR A 346 -22.50 36.67 7.28
C TYR A 346 -21.02 37.06 7.39
N GLN A 347 -20.67 38.17 8.06
CA GLN A 347 -19.28 38.53 8.29
C GLN A 347 -18.61 37.63 9.34
N ASN A 348 -19.39 37.16 10.31
CA ASN A 348 -18.89 36.45 11.49
C ASN A 348 -19.24 34.95 11.49
N ARG A 349 -20.10 34.51 10.56
CA ARG A 349 -20.54 33.12 10.44
C ARG A 349 -20.31 32.57 9.04
N ALA A 350 -19.58 31.45 8.96
CA ALA A 350 -19.37 30.72 7.71
C ALA A 350 -20.71 30.15 7.20
N ASN A 351 -21.14 30.58 6.01
CA ASN A 351 -22.40 30.18 5.42
C ASN A 351 -22.31 30.13 3.89
N ILE A 352 -22.77 29.02 3.29
CA ILE A 352 -22.59 28.76 1.85
C ILE A 352 -23.24 29.78 0.93
N ARG A 353 -24.20 30.58 1.43
CA ARG A 353 -24.96 31.53 0.62
C ARG A 353 -24.16 32.77 0.20
N ARG A 354 -23.01 33.03 0.86
CA ARG A 354 -22.17 34.22 0.61
C ARG A 354 -20.68 33.91 0.67
N ASN A 355 -19.88 34.47 -0.24
CA ASN A 355 -18.42 34.28 -0.36
C ASN A 355 -17.97 32.83 -0.65
N TYR A 356 -18.84 31.98 -1.19
CA TYR A 356 -18.49 30.61 -1.62
C TYR A 356 -18.51 30.45 -3.13
N CYS A 357 -17.72 29.50 -3.61
CA CYS A 357 -17.78 29.00 -4.98
C CYS A 357 -18.27 27.55 -4.96
N VAL A 358 -19.05 27.17 -5.97
CA VAL A 358 -19.53 25.80 -6.13
C VAL A 358 -18.97 25.19 -7.41
N THR A 359 -18.72 23.89 -7.36
CA THR A 359 -18.24 23.09 -8.50
C THR A 359 -18.78 21.67 -8.39
N GLU A 360 -18.86 20.97 -9.52
CA GLU A 360 -19.29 19.58 -9.58
C GLU A 360 -18.35 18.67 -8.78
N LYS A 361 -18.95 17.77 -8.01
CA LYS A 361 -18.20 16.70 -7.35
C LYS A 361 -17.89 15.62 -8.38
N ALA A 362 -16.60 15.38 -8.60
CA ALA A 362 -16.17 14.30 -9.49
C ALA A 362 -16.11 13.00 -8.67
N ASP A 363 -16.41 11.87 -9.32
CA ASP A 363 -16.24 10.55 -8.73
C ASP A 363 -14.81 10.07 -8.95
N GLY A 364 -13.93 10.50 -8.05
CA GLY A 364 -12.50 10.20 -8.09
C GLY A 364 -11.91 10.11 -6.68
N GLU A 365 -10.59 10.08 -6.62
CA GLU A 365 -9.86 10.14 -5.36
C GLU A 365 -9.20 11.51 -5.21
N ARG A 366 -9.46 12.20 -4.09
CA ARG A 366 -8.80 13.47 -3.78
C ARG A 366 -7.33 13.24 -3.48
N ASP A 367 -6.49 13.65 -4.42
CA ASP A 367 -5.04 13.54 -4.38
C ASP A 367 -4.43 14.94 -4.51
N LEU A 368 -3.35 15.21 -3.79
CA LEU A 368 -2.51 16.36 -4.05
C LEU A 368 -1.50 16.03 -5.16
N LEU A 369 -1.38 16.90 -6.14
CA LEU A 369 -0.34 16.81 -7.16
C LEU A 369 0.88 17.62 -6.74
N LEU A 370 1.97 16.92 -6.43
CA LEU A 370 3.29 17.49 -6.17
C LEU A 370 4.12 17.45 -7.46
N ILE A 371 4.60 18.62 -7.89
CA ILE A 371 5.69 18.74 -8.85
C ILE A 371 6.95 19.03 -8.06
N ASN A 372 7.88 18.08 -7.99
CA ASN A 372 9.08 18.26 -7.17
C ASN A 372 10.09 19.23 -7.82
N GLY A 373 11.19 19.52 -7.13
CA GLY A 373 12.25 20.40 -7.64
C GLY A 373 12.96 19.91 -8.91
N ARG A 374 12.72 18.66 -9.34
CA ARG A 374 13.23 18.07 -10.58
C ARG A 374 12.17 18.02 -11.70
N GLY A 375 10.96 18.52 -11.44
CA GLY A 375 9.83 18.48 -12.37
C GLY A 375 9.03 17.18 -12.35
N ASN A 376 9.45 16.14 -11.60
CA ASN A 376 8.69 14.89 -11.53
C ASN A 376 7.35 15.12 -10.81
N MET A 377 6.29 14.52 -11.35
CA MET A 377 4.92 14.73 -10.91
C MET A 377 4.40 13.51 -10.14
N TYR A 378 3.94 13.72 -8.91
CA TYR A 378 3.43 12.66 -8.02
C TYR A 378 2.07 13.04 -7.45
N LEU A 379 1.20 12.06 -7.30
CA LEU A 379 -0.08 12.21 -6.59
C LEU A 379 0.05 11.67 -5.17
N LEU A 380 -0.48 12.39 -4.20
CA LEU A 380 -0.47 12.01 -2.79
C LEU A 380 -1.89 12.06 -2.23
N ASN A 381 -2.43 10.90 -1.87
CA ASN A 381 -3.77 10.85 -1.26
C ASN A 381 -3.71 11.23 0.22
N ARG A 382 -4.88 11.38 0.86
CA ARG A 382 -4.99 11.74 2.29
C ARG A 382 -4.34 10.74 3.25
N LEU A 383 -4.22 9.47 2.86
CA LEU A 383 -3.54 8.43 3.65
C LEU A 383 -2.00 8.53 3.54
N GLY A 384 -1.50 9.41 2.67
CA GLY A 384 -0.08 9.57 2.37
C GLY A 384 0.46 8.47 1.45
N GLU A 385 -0.40 7.79 0.69
CA GLU A 385 0.01 6.91 -0.40
C GLU A 385 0.46 7.77 -1.57
N VAL A 386 1.55 7.36 -2.22
CA VAL A 386 2.18 8.12 -3.31
C VAL A 386 2.00 7.34 -4.60
N LYS A 387 1.47 7.99 -5.63
CA LYS A 387 1.36 7.45 -6.99
C LYS A 387 2.25 8.25 -7.92
N ASP A 388 3.00 7.55 -8.75
CA ASP A 388 3.78 8.17 -9.82
C ASP A 388 2.88 8.40 -11.04
N THR A 389 2.92 9.60 -11.61
CA THR A 389 2.21 9.89 -12.86
C THR A 389 3.06 9.56 -14.10
N ASN A 390 4.34 9.19 -13.91
CA ASN A 390 5.31 8.99 -14.97
C ASN A 390 5.41 10.22 -15.90
N CYS A 391 5.15 11.41 -15.37
CA CYS A 391 5.23 12.67 -16.10
C CYS A 391 6.30 13.58 -15.46
N ILE A 392 7.01 14.31 -16.31
CA ILE A 392 8.05 15.26 -15.90
C ILE A 392 7.72 16.61 -16.52
N SER A 393 7.41 17.57 -15.68
CA SER A 393 7.28 18.98 -16.02
C SER A 393 8.62 19.58 -16.42
N GLU A 394 8.64 20.29 -17.55
CA GLU A 394 9.85 20.91 -18.11
C GLU A 394 10.09 22.31 -17.54
N ASN A 395 9.01 23.03 -17.25
CA ASN A 395 9.05 24.45 -16.90
C ASN A 395 8.47 24.78 -15.51
N TYR A 396 7.76 23.84 -14.88
CA TYR A 396 7.28 23.96 -13.50
C TYR A 396 7.99 23.01 -12.54
N SER A 397 8.33 23.52 -11.36
CA SER A 397 8.92 22.78 -10.25
C SER A 397 8.38 23.31 -8.92
N ASN A 398 8.53 22.55 -7.83
CA ASN A 398 8.11 22.95 -6.48
C ASN A 398 6.66 23.49 -6.43
N CYS A 399 5.75 22.79 -7.10
CA CYS A 399 4.33 23.12 -7.12
C CYS A 399 3.53 22.10 -6.32
N LEU A 400 2.46 22.55 -5.67
CA LEU A 400 1.51 21.69 -4.97
C LEU A 400 0.09 22.13 -5.30
N LEU A 401 -0.63 21.28 -6.02
CA LEU A 401 -2.00 21.51 -6.46
C LEU A 401 -2.94 20.54 -5.75
N ASP A 402 -4.17 20.97 -5.46
CA ASP A 402 -5.23 20.11 -4.92
C ASP A 402 -6.26 19.81 -6.02
N GLY A 403 -6.70 18.56 -6.07
CA GLY A 403 -7.47 18.06 -7.17
C GLY A 403 -8.09 16.69 -6.91
N GLU A 404 -8.86 16.25 -7.90
CA GLU A 404 -9.47 14.93 -7.93
C GLU A 404 -8.82 14.10 -9.03
N TYR A 405 -8.29 12.93 -8.69
CA TYR A 405 -7.77 11.97 -9.65
C TYR A 405 -8.86 10.97 -10.06
N VAL A 406 -9.26 11.05 -11.32
CA VAL A 406 -10.32 10.22 -11.92
C VAL A 406 -9.67 9.14 -12.78
N THR A 407 -10.00 7.88 -12.47
CA THR A 407 -9.42 6.69 -13.13
C THR A 407 -10.36 6.02 -14.12
N LYS A 408 -11.64 6.41 -14.12
CA LYS A 408 -12.70 5.83 -14.95
C LYS A 408 -13.53 6.94 -15.60
N ASP A 409 -13.81 6.79 -16.89
CA ASP A 409 -14.81 7.62 -17.54
C ASP A 409 -16.23 7.11 -17.27
N LYS A 410 -17.23 7.80 -17.83
CA LYS A 410 -18.65 7.45 -17.66
C LYS A 410 -19.02 6.10 -18.30
N GLU A 411 -18.23 5.62 -19.25
CA GLU A 411 -18.42 4.33 -19.94
C GLU A 411 -17.66 3.19 -19.24
N GLY A 412 -16.85 3.49 -18.23
CA GLY A 412 -16.03 2.54 -17.47
C GLY A 412 -14.65 2.27 -18.07
N ASN A 413 -14.25 2.99 -19.12
CA ASN A 413 -12.92 2.91 -19.69
C ASN A 413 -11.88 3.51 -18.72
N ASN A 414 -10.65 2.99 -18.79
CA ASN A 414 -9.57 3.53 -17.96
C ASN A 414 -9.13 4.88 -18.51
N ILE A 415 -9.08 5.89 -17.65
CA ILE A 415 -8.51 7.21 -17.94
C ILE A 415 -7.55 7.62 -16.82
N ARG A 416 -6.76 8.67 -17.05
CA ARG A 416 -5.87 9.24 -16.04
C ARG A 416 -6.01 10.76 -16.04
N LEU A 417 -7.14 11.22 -15.53
CA LEU A 417 -7.50 12.63 -15.53
C LEU A 417 -7.36 13.21 -14.12
N TYR A 418 -6.57 14.27 -13.98
CA TYR A 418 -6.45 15.02 -12.75
C TYR A 418 -7.17 16.36 -12.86
N LEU A 419 -8.25 16.51 -12.09
CA LEU A 419 -9.11 17.69 -12.07
C LEU A 419 -8.67 18.63 -10.94
N VAL A 420 -7.94 19.68 -11.29
CA VAL A 420 -7.43 20.69 -10.36
C VAL A 420 -8.56 21.61 -9.90
N PHE A 421 -8.68 21.82 -8.59
CA PHE A 421 -9.62 22.79 -8.02
C PHE A 421 -8.97 23.79 -7.06
N ASP A 422 -7.74 23.56 -6.60
CA ASP A 422 -7.00 24.50 -5.76
C ASP A 422 -5.48 24.45 -6.01
N ILE A 423 -4.76 25.46 -5.54
CA ILE A 423 -3.29 25.52 -5.57
C ILE A 423 -2.76 26.09 -4.25
N TYR A 424 -1.73 25.44 -3.71
CA TYR A 424 -1.09 25.85 -2.45
C TYR A 424 0.30 26.43 -2.69
N PHE A 425 1.06 25.84 -3.63
CA PHE A 425 2.40 26.30 -3.96
C PHE A 425 2.58 26.34 -5.48
N SER A 426 3.21 27.40 -5.98
CA SER A 426 3.63 27.53 -7.39
C SER A 426 5.06 28.00 -7.43
N GLN A 427 5.97 27.22 -8.03
CA GLN A 427 7.41 27.56 -8.13
C GLN A 427 8.07 27.91 -6.79
N GLY A 428 7.61 27.31 -5.69
CA GLY A 428 8.08 27.57 -4.33
C GLY A 428 7.46 28.79 -3.64
N GLU A 429 6.65 29.61 -4.33
CA GLU A 429 5.84 30.67 -3.70
C GLU A 429 4.60 30.04 -3.03
N ASP A 430 4.28 30.49 -1.82
CA ASP A 430 3.15 30.01 -1.02
C ASP A 430 1.90 30.86 -1.30
N PHE A 431 0.83 30.22 -1.75
CA PHE A 431 -0.44 30.86 -2.11
C PHE A 431 -1.57 30.57 -1.12
N ARG A 432 -1.31 29.85 -0.02
CA ARG A 432 -2.38 29.38 0.90
C ARG A 432 -3.18 30.50 1.55
N GLU A 433 -2.51 31.59 1.89
CA GLU A 433 -3.13 32.78 2.48
C GLU A 433 -3.81 33.69 1.44
N ASN A 434 -3.62 33.43 0.14
CA ASN A 434 -4.21 34.22 -0.92
C ASN A 434 -5.70 33.89 -1.08
N ILE A 435 -6.47 34.92 -1.46
CA ILE A 435 -7.87 34.76 -1.84
C ILE A 435 -8.01 33.78 -3.02
N PHE A 436 -9.10 33.02 -3.02
CA PHE A 436 -9.32 32.02 -4.06
C PHE A 436 -9.61 32.66 -5.43
N MET A 437 -10.57 33.58 -5.47
CA MET A 437 -10.99 34.34 -6.65
C MET A 437 -11.36 35.77 -6.25
N ASN A 438 -11.09 36.73 -7.14
CA ASN A 438 -11.57 38.10 -7.02
C ASN A 438 -12.56 38.40 -8.16
N LYS A 439 -13.71 39.01 -7.86
CA LYS A 439 -14.64 39.49 -8.90
C LYS A 439 -14.22 40.85 -9.48
N ASN A 440 -13.43 41.63 -8.74
CA ASN A 440 -12.93 42.92 -9.20
C ASN A 440 -11.73 42.72 -10.12
N LYS A 441 -11.93 42.97 -11.43
CA LYS A 441 -10.89 42.82 -12.46
C LYS A 441 -9.73 43.83 -12.34
N ASP A 442 -9.89 44.88 -11.54
CA ASP A 442 -8.92 45.97 -11.37
C ASP A 442 -8.02 45.79 -10.14
N SER A 443 -8.08 44.64 -9.46
CA SER A 443 -7.20 44.32 -8.33
C SER A 443 -5.92 43.63 -8.82
N ASP A 444 -4.76 44.13 -8.39
CA ASP A 444 -3.44 43.51 -8.61
C ASP A 444 -3.16 42.31 -7.67
N GLU A 445 -4.12 41.93 -6.82
CA GLU A 445 -3.92 40.81 -5.89
C GLU A 445 -3.86 39.47 -6.63
N LYS A 446 -2.75 38.75 -6.43
CA LYS A 446 -2.59 37.38 -6.95
C LYS A 446 -3.63 36.46 -6.31
N THR A 447 -4.54 35.92 -7.11
CA THR A 447 -5.51 34.91 -6.67
C THR A 447 -5.02 33.50 -6.95
N ARG A 448 -5.44 32.53 -6.13
CA ARG A 448 -5.14 31.11 -6.37
C ARG A 448 -5.70 30.62 -7.70
N HIS A 449 -6.92 30.99 -8.04
CA HIS A 449 -7.57 30.55 -9.27
C HIS A 449 -6.90 31.09 -10.53
N ASP A 450 -6.39 32.32 -10.53
CA ASP A 450 -5.67 32.85 -11.69
C ASP A 450 -4.28 32.22 -11.84
N GLU A 451 -3.61 31.87 -10.74
CA GLU A 451 -2.38 31.06 -10.79
C GLU A 451 -2.66 29.65 -11.33
N ILE A 452 -3.78 29.01 -10.97
CA ILE A 452 -4.21 27.72 -11.57
C ILE A 452 -4.37 27.86 -13.08
N LYS A 453 -5.08 28.90 -13.56
CA LYS A 453 -5.26 29.14 -15.00
C LYS A 453 -3.93 29.35 -15.71
N LYS A 454 -3.05 30.16 -15.12
CA LYS A 454 -1.73 30.46 -15.66
C LYS A 454 -0.86 29.20 -15.74
N LEU A 455 -0.83 28.41 -14.67
CA LEU A 455 -0.09 27.15 -14.62
C LEU A 455 -0.61 26.18 -15.67
N LEU A 456 -1.91 25.90 -15.72
CA LEU A 456 -2.46 24.93 -16.67
C LEU A 456 -2.33 25.37 -18.14
N LYS A 457 -2.33 26.68 -18.40
CA LYS A 457 -2.10 27.21 -19.76
C LYS A 457 -0.65 27.06 -20.21
N ASN A 458 0.30 27.19 -19.28
CA ASN A 458 1.72 27.30 -19.61
C ASN A 458 2.51 26.02 -19.32
N ILE A 459 1.99 25.11 -18.50
CA ILE A 459 2.71 23.90 -18.11
C ILE A 459 2.96 23.02 -19.34
N ASN A 460 4.23 22.67 -19.55
CA ASN A 460 4.62 21.65 -20.50
C ASN A 460 5.25 20.49 -19.74
N PHE A 461 4.78 19.27 -20.00
CA PHE A 461 5.33 18.09 -19.35
C PHE A 461 5.46 16.93 -20.32
N LYS A 462 6.61 16.27 -20.26
CA LYS A 462 6.86 15.03 -20.99
C LYS A 462 6.09 13.91 -20.31
N LYS A 463 5.28 13.22 -21.10
CA LYS A 463 4.52 12.04 -20.66
C LYS A 463 5.35 10.81 -20.93
N GLY A 464 5.63 10.04 -19.89
CA GLY A 464 6.27 8.73 -20.03
C GLY A 464 5.33 7.73 -20.69
N THR A 465 5.88 6.61 -21.16
CA THR A 465 5.11 5.51 -21.74
C THR A 465 4.14 4.92 -20.71
N GLY A 466 2.88 4.79 -21.10
CA GLY A 466 1.82 4.20 -20.28
C GLY A 466 0.65 3.75 -21.14
N LYS A 467 -0.26 2.96 -20.57
CA LYS A 467 -1.46 2.48 -21.28
C LYS A 467 -2.44 3.61 -21.63
N THR A 468 -2.48 4.62 -20.78
CA THR A 468 -3.38 5.77 -20.89
C THR A 468 -2.60 7.04 -20.59
N GLU A 469 -2.96 8.09 -21.33
CA GLU A 469 -2.32 9.38 -21.22
C GLU A 469 -2.75 10.10 -19.95
N PHE A 470 -1.80 10.74 -19.28
CA PHE A 470 -2.11 11.62 -18.14
C PHE A 470 -2.58 12.99 -18.65
N MET A 471 -3.72 13.43 -18.13
CA MET A 471 -4.36 14.69 -18.48
C MET A 471 -4.60 15.53 -17.23
N MET A 472 -4.46 16.84 -17.36
CA MET A 472 -4.73 17.80 -16.29
C MET A 472 -5.70 18.85 -16.80
N GLU A 473 -6.77 19.06 -16.05
CA GLU A 473 -7.79 20.07 -16.37
C GLU A 473 -8.19 20.80 -15.10
N LYS A 474 -8.63 22.05 -15.24
CA LYS A 474 -9.25 22.79 -14.13
C LYS A 474 -10.72 22.42 -14.01
N LYS A 475 -11.21 22.40 -12.78
CA LYS A 475 -12.65 22.47 -12.55
C LYS A 475 -13.22 23.84 -12.92
N ASN A 476 -14.50 23.84 -13.25
CA ASN A 476 -15.26 25.06 -13.45
C ASN A 476 -15.99 25.42 -12.17
N PHE A 477 -15.96 26.71 -11.83
CA PHE A 477 -16.56 27.23 -10.61
C PHE A 477 -17.65 28.23 -10.95
N LEU A 478 -18.71 28.20 -10.16
CA LEU A 478 -19.73 29.25 -10.11
C LEU A 478 -19.56 29.99 -8.79
N CYS A 479 -19.43 31.32 -8.86
CA CYS A 479 -19.22 32.16 -7.68
C CYS A 479 -20.56 32.67 -7.14
N GLY A 480 -20.83 32.45 -5.85
CA GLY A 480 -21.94 33.07 -5.13
C GLY A 480 -21.72 34.55 -4.82
N ASP A 481 -22.68 35.20 -4.17
CA ASP A 481 -22.63 36.64 -3.88
C ASP A 481 -21.62 37.02 -2.80
N GLU A 482 -21.17 38.28 -2.82
CA GLU A 482 -20.19 38.80 -1.86
C GLU A 482 -20.88 39.56 -0.72
N VAL A 483 -20.43 39.32 0.51
CA VAL A 483 -20.95 40.03 1.69
C VAL A 483 -20.70 41.54 1.60
N SER A 484 -19.56 41.94 1.02
CA SER A 484 -19.16 43.35 0.86
C SER A 484 -20.14 44.15 -0.03
N SER A 485 -20.75 43.51 -1.03
CA SER A 485 -21.73 44.14 -1.91
C SER A 485 -23.09 44.33 -1.23
N ASP A 486 -23.46 43.39 -0.37
CA ASP A 486 -24.71 43.46 0.39
C ASP A 486 -24.64 44.57 1.43
N MET A 487 -23.54 44.65 2.20
CA MET A 487 -23.32 45.67 3.24
C MET A 487 -23.51 47.10 2.75
N LYS A 488 -23.10 47.41 1.52
CA LYS A 488 -23.26 48.75 0.92
C LYS A 488 -24.73 49.13 0.66
N ASN A 489 -25.62 48.14 0.54
CA ASN A 489 -27.01 48.32 0.15
C ASN A 489 -28.01 47.78 1.18
N ILE A 490 -27.58 47.38 2.40
CA ILE A 490 -28.42 46.69 3.39
C ILE A 490 -29.75 47.41 3.63
N GLU A 491 -29.73 48.71 3.88
CA GLU A 491 -30.96 49.47 4.17
C GLU A 491 -31.94 49.45 2.97
N LYS A 492 -31.39 49.57 1.76
CA LYS A 492 -32.17 49.52 0.53
C LYS A 492 -32.75 48.13 0.29
N ILE A 493 -31.96 47.08 0.53
CA ILE A 493 -32.37 45.68 0.42
C ILE A 493 -33.50 45.39 1.41
N ARG A 494 -33.35 45.75 2.70
CA ARG A 494 -34.39 45.59 3.73
C ARG A 494 -35.70 46.27 3.36
N SER A 495 -35.64 47.51 2.87
CA SER A 495 -36.85 48.24 2.46
C SER A 495 -37.58 47.55 1.29
N LEU A 496 -36.83 46.98 0.36
CA LEU A 496 -37.39 46.27 -0.80
C LEU A 496 -37.92 44.89 -0.41
N GLU A 497 -37.29 44.18 0.51
CA GLU A 497 -37.80 42.92 1.06
C GLU A 497 -39.14 43.11 1.76
N GLU A 498 -39.25 44.14 2.60
CA GLU A 498 -40.49 44.47 3.31
C GLU A 498 -41.59 44.87 2.31
N LYS A 499 -41.26 45.68 1.30
CA LYS A 499 -42.17 46.04 0.22
C LYS A 499 -42.65 44.81 -0.56
N VAL A 500 -41.75 43.91 -0.95
CA VAL A 500 -42.09 42.66 -1.65
C VAL A 500 -42.95 41.76 -0.77
N ARG A 501 -42.69 41.67 0.53
CA ARG A 501 -43.46 40.83 1.46
C ARG A 501 -44.88 41.34 1.66
N ASN A 502 -45.07 42.65 1.69
CA ASN A 502 -46.36 43.28 1.94
C ASN A 502 -47.22 43.47 0.68
N THR A 503 -46.62 43.82 -0.47
CA THR A 503 -47.37 44.17 -1.69
C THR A 503 -47.02 43.32 -2.91
N GLY A 504 -45.95 42.52 -2.86
CA GLY A 504 -45.44 41.77 -4.01
C GLY A 504 -44.69 42.62 -5.05
N GLU A 505 -44.70 43.94 -4.93
CA GLU A 505 -44.03 44.87 -5.84
C GLU A 505 -42.54 45.02 -5.55
N GLY A 506 -41.73 45.29 -6.57
CA GLY A 506 -40.29 45.50 -6.43
C GLY A 506 -39.45 44.21 -6.45
N LYS A 507 -40.06 43.05 -6.68
CA LYS A 507 -39.37 41.74 -6.71
C LYS A 507 -38.22 41.68 -7.73
N ASN A 508 -38.39 42.29 -8.90
CA ASN A 508 -37.35 42.34 -9.93
C ASN A 508 -36.20 43.30 -9.57
N GLU A 509 -36.51 44.38 -8.84
CA GLU A 509 -35.51 45.34 -8.37
C GLU A 509 -34.70 44.74 -7.21
N LEU A 510 -35.38 44.04 -6.29
CA LEU A 510 -34.76 43.26 -5.23
C LEU A 510 -33.84 42.17 -5.79
N ARG A 511 -34.29 41.40 -6.80
CA ARG A 511 -33.44 40.40 -7.48
C ARG A 511 -32.22 41.02 -8.14
N LYS A 512 -32.37 42.15 -8.83
CA LYS A 512 -31.22 42.89 -9.41
C LYS A 512 -30.22 43.36 -8.35
N LEU A 513 -30.71 43.81 -7.20
CA LEU A 513 -29.87 44.25 -6.07
C LEU A 513 -29.15 43.09 -5.38
N LYS A 514 -29.85 41.97 -5.17
CA LYS A 514 -29.30 40.73 -4.60
C LYS A 514 -28.43 39.94 -5.59
N LYS A 515 -28.51 40.24 -6.89
CA LYS A 515 -27.94 39.45 -8.01
C LYS A 515 -28.46 38.00 -8.07
N ASP A 516 -29.71 37.80 -7.65
CA ASP A 516 -30.45 36.51 -7.66
C ASP A 516 -31.01 36.12 -9.03
#